data_AF-A0AAI9BAU4-F1
#
_entry.id   AF-A0AAI9BAU4-F1
#
_cell.length_a   1.000
_cell.length_b   1.000
_cell.length_c   1.000
_cell.angle_alpha   90.00
_cell.angle_beta   90.00
_cell.angle_gamma   90.00
#
_symmetry.space_group_name_H-M   'P 1'
#
loop_
_entity.id
_entity.type
_entity.pdbx_description
1 polymer ?
#
loop_
_entity_poly.entity_id
_entity_poly.type
_entity_poly.pdbx_seq_one_letter_code
_entity_poly.pdbx_strand_id
1 'polypeptide(L)' 'HLTDVAGNPSNIANRFSKVIDGKDVQFVTKDSLFAGPSGKFAQFESTWQVLDNGSLRLTTVIPKL' A
#
# COMPACT_ATOMS: atom_id res chain seq x y z
N HIS A 1 12.00 -2.27 -0.73
CA HIS A 1 10.72 -2.82 -1.24
C HIS A 1 9.52 -1.94 -0.92
N LEU A 2 8.94 -1.96 0.29
CA LEU A 2 7.67 -1.26 0.53
C LEU A 2 7.76 0.27 0.37
N THR A 3 8.92 0.89 0.67
CA THR A 3 9.16 2.31 0.36
C THR A 3 9.13 2.59 -1.14
N ASP A 4 9.69 1.70 -1.96
CA ASP A 4 9.70 1.82 -3.43
C ASP A 4 8.28 1.64 -3.99
N VAL A 5 7.53 0.68 -3.42
CA VAL A 5 6.11 0.47 -3.71
C VAL A 5 5.28 1.72 -3.40
N ALA A 6 5.55 2.38 -2.26
CA ALA A 6 4.87 3.61 -1.89
C ALA A 6 5.14 4.73 -2.91
N GLY A 7 6.40 4.90 -3.32
CA GLY A 7 6.83 5.94 -4.27
C GLY A 7 6.37 5.73 -5.72
N ASN A 8 5.98 4.52 -6.11
CA ASN A 8 5.52 4.25 -7.46
C ASN A 8 4.02 4.56 -7.63
N PRO A 9 3.58 5.48 -8.51
CA PRO A 9 2.15 5.73 -8.72
C PRO A 9 1.45 4.69 -9.61
N SER A 10 2.17 3.92 -10.43
CA SER A 10 1.58 3.02 -11.44
C SER A 10 1.02 1.71 -10.88
N ASN A 11 1.33 1.39 -9.62
CA ASN A 11 0.93 0.16 -8.95
C ASN A 11 -0.25 0.36 -7.98
N ILE A 12 -0.96 1.49 -8.06
CA ILE A 12 -2.17 1.73 -7.27
C ILE A 12 -3.28 0.85 -7.85
N ALA A 13 -3.74 -0.12 -7.07
CA ALA A 13 -4.81 -1.03 -7.43
C ALA A 13 -6.19 -0.46 -7.10
N ASN A 14 -6.31 0.28 -5.99
CA ASN A 14 -7.56 0.92 -5.60
C ASN A 14 -7.32 2.21 -4.78
N ARG A 15 -8.35 3.08 -4.73
CA ARG A 15 -8.43 4.25 -3.85
C ARG A 15 -9.78 4.24 -3.14
N PHE A 16 -9.78 4.51 -1.84
CA PHE A 16 -11.02 4.59 -1.06
C PHE A 16 -10.85 5.54 0.13
N SER A 17 -11.96 5.99 0.67
CA SER A 17 -11.97 6.82 1.88
C SER A 17 -12.86 6.21 2.95
N LYS A 18 -12.60 6.56 4.21
CA LYS A 18 -13.39 6.11 5.35
C LYS A 18 -13.44 7.20 6.40
N VAL A 19 -14.62 7.42 6.97
CA VAL A 19 -14.77 8.29 8.15
C VAL A 19 -14.22 7.58 9.38
N ILE A 20 -13.19 8.16 9.99
CA ILE A 20 -12.55 7.69 11.22
C ILE A 20 -12.48 8.90 12.16
N ASP A 21 -13.06 8.78 13.36
CA ASP A 21 -13.14 9.86 14.35
C ASP A 21 -13.70 11.18 13.79
N GLY A 22 -14.75 11.06 12.96
CA GLY A 22 -15.41 12.21 12.31
C GLY A 22 -14.61 12.87 11.18
N LYS A 23 -13.45 12.32 10.80
CA LYS A 23 -12.61 12.81 9.70
C LYS A 23 -12.64 11.86 8.52
N ASP A 24 -12.71 12.38 7.30
CA ASP A 24 -12.54 11.58 6.10
C ASP A 24 -11.06 11.24 5.89
N VAL A 25 -10.71 9.96 6.00
CA VAL A 25 -9.33 9.47 5.86
C VAL A 25 -9.20 8.74 4.53
N GLN A 26 -8.23 9.17 3.73
CA GLN A 26 -7.97 8.62 2.40
C GLN A 26 -6.99 7.45 2.46
N PHE A 27 -7.25 6.43 1.66
CA PHE A 27 -6.42 5.25 1.55
C PHE A 27 -6.20 4.84 0.09
N VAL A 28 -5.08 4.16 -0.15
CA VAL A 28 -4.80 3.49 -1.41
C VAL A 28 -4.37 2.05 -1.15
N THR A 29 -4.80 1.14 -2.00
CA THR A 29 -4.19 -0.20 -2.06
C THR A 29 -3.20 -0.25 -3.22
N LYS A 30 -2.08 -0.94 -3.02
CA LYS A 30 -1.00 -1.06 -3.99
C LYS A 30 -0.54 -2.50 -4.07
N ASP A 31 -0.48 -3.02 -5.29
CA ASP A 31 0.01 -4.36 -5.58
C ASP A 31 1.51 -4.32 -5.89
N SER A 32 2.26 -5.32 -5.43
CA SER A 32 3.68 -5.44 -5.75
C SER A 32 4.15 -6.89 -5.76
N LEU A 33 5.15 -7.18 -6.59
CA LEU A 33 5.87 -8.45 -6.57
C LEU A 33 7.13 -8.30 -5.72
N PHE A 34 7.28 -9.12 -4.69
CA PHE A 34 8.45 -9.15 -3.81
C PHE A 34 9.31 -10.38 -4.13
N ALA A 35 10.56 -10.14 -4.50
CA ALA A 35 11.58 -11.18 -4.64
C ALA A 35 12.33 -11.33 -3.32
N GLY A 36 12.13 -12.44 -2.61
CA GLY A 36 12.79 -12.69 -1.34
C GLY A 36 14.24 -13.20 -1.50
N PRO A 37 15.07 -13.13 -0.44
CA PRO A 37 16.45 -13.63 -0.48
C PRO A 37 16.59 -15.12 -0.83
N SER A 38 15.53 -15.91 -0.67
CA SER A 38 15.48 -17.33 -1.06
C SER A 38 15.31 -17.56 -2.56
N GLY A 39 15.16 -16.51 -3.36
CA GLY A 39 14.81 -16.58 -4.78
C GLY A 39 13.33 -16.86 -5.06
N LYS A 40 12.50 -17.04 -4.02
CA LYS A 40 11.05 -17.16 -4.16
C LYS A 40 10.39 -15.79 -4.28
N PHE A 41 9.28 -15.75 -5.01
CA PHE A 41 8.48 -14.55 -5.19
C PHE A 41 7.19 -14.64 -4.37
N ALA A 42 6.70 -13.50 -3.90
CA ALA A 42 5.39 -13.35 -3.29
C ALA A 42 4.70 -12.11 -3.85
N GLN A 43 3.40 -12.18 -4.10
CA GLN A 43 2.61 -10.99 -4.43
C GLN A 43 2.09 -10.37 -3.14
N PHE A 44 2.27 -9.07 -2.96
CA PHE A 44 1.77 -8.32 -1.82
C PHE A 44 0.69 -7.35 -2.25
N GLU A 45 -0.46 -7.45 -1.59
CA GLU A 45 -1.45 -6.37 -1.56
C GLU A 45 -1.20 -5.55 -0.29
N SER A 46 -0.87 -4.27 -0.45
CA SER A 46 -0.55 -3.37 0.65
C SER A 46 -1.55 -2.23 0.72
N THR A 47 -2.02 -1.89 1.91
CA THR A 47 -2.90 -0.73 2.14
C THR A 47 -2.12 0.38 2.82
N TRP A 48 -2.37 1.61 2.37
CA TRP A 48 -1.67 2.80 2.83
C TRP A 48 -2.68 3.90 3.12
N GLN A 49 -2.51 4.59 4.23
CA GLN A 49 -3.18 5.87 4.45
C GLN A 49 -2.43 6.97 3.69
N VAL A 50 -3.17 7.83 3.01
CA VAL A 50 -2.65 9.07 2.44
C VAL A 50 -2.70 10.16 3.51
N LEU A 51 -1.55 10.74 3.84
CA LEU A 51 -1.44 11.86 4.78
C LEU A 51 -1.65 13.20 4.06
N ASP A 52 -1.91 14.26 4.82
CA ASP A 52 -2.22 15.59 4.29
C ASP A 52 -1.13 16.17 3.36
N ASN A 53 0.14 15.77 3.58
CA ASN A 53 1.28 16.15 2.73
C ASN A 53 1.47 15.24 1.51
N GLY A 54 0.52 14.34 1.22
CA GLY A 54 0.58 13.38 0.13
C GLY A 54 1.46 12.15 0.39
N SER A 55 2.16 12.09 1.53
CA SER A 55 2.95 10.90 1.89
C SER A 55 2.07 9.72 2.28
N LEU A 56 2.62 8.51 2.17
CA LEU A 56 1.91 7.28 2.46
C LEU A 56 2.39 6.66 3.78
N ARG A 57 1.44 6.36 4.68
CA ARG A 57 1.69 5.60 5.91
C ARG A 57 1.14 4.18 5.73
N LEU A 58 2.02 3.18 5.83
CA LEU A 58 1.62 1.78 5.72
C LEU A 58 0.64 1.40 6.84
N THR A 59 -0.43 0.69 6.50
CA THR A 59 -1.40 0.18 7.48
C THR A 59 -1.33 -1.34 7.60
N THR A 60 -1.37 -2.06 6.47
CA THR A 60 -1.31 -3.52 6.45
C THR A 60 -0.75 -4.04 5.13
N VAL A 61 -0.28 -5.28 5.15
CA VAL A 61 0.17 -6.04 3.98
C VAL A 61 -0.40 -7.45 4.06
N ILE A 62 -0.97 -7.91 2.95
CA ILE A 62 -1.48 -9.28 2.79
C ILE A 62 -0.63 -9.96 1.70
N PRO A 63 0.16 -10.99 2.06
CA PRO A 63 0.78 -11.87 1.07
C PRO A 63 -0.26 -12.73 0.38
N LYS A 64 -0.29 -12.68 -0.96
CA LYS A 64 -0.99 -13.64 -1.82
C LYS A 64 0.03 -14.72 -2.21
N LEU A 65 -0.17 -15.92 -1.66
CA LEU A 65 0.66 -17.10 -1.88
C LEU A 65 0.03 -18.03 -2.93
#